data_AF-A0A265UUU3-F1
#
_entry.id   AF-A0A265UUU3-F1
#
_cell.length_a   1.000
_cell.length_b   1.000
_cell.length_c   1.000
_cell.angle_alpha   90.00
_cell.angle_beta   90.00
_cell.angle_gamma   90.00
#
_symmetry.space_group_name_H-M   'P 1'
#
loop_
_entity.id
_entity.type
_entity.pdbx_description
1 polymer ?
#
loop_
_entity_poly.entity_id
_entity_poly.type
_entity_poly.pdbx_seq_one_letter_code
_entity_poly.pdbx_strand_id
1 'polypeptide(L)'
;MISKTVRVSFIIVVMFGYFTSQAQQERKRELHPETILSKMDTDENGTVSLDEFKATRRNKNLKVEVVEKRFKLMDEDASGEVDLDELKKAMKHMKRHRGPHSNSRAH
;
A
#
# COMPACT_ATOMS: atom_id res chain seq x y z
N MET A 1 -1.12 -54.59 12.04
CA MET A 1 -0.28 -53.71 11.18
C MET A 1 -1.05 -52.51 10.60
N ILE A 2 -1.94 -51.86 11.38
CA ILE A 2 -2.86 -50.80 10.88
C ILE A 2 -2.42 -49.38 11.34
N SER A 3 -1.50 -49.27 12.31
CA SER A 3 -1.16 -48.01 12.99
C SER A 3 -0.27 -47.04 12.16
N LYS A 4 0.29 -47.46 11.01
CA LYS A 4 1.15 -46.62 10.17
C LYS A 4 0.37 -45.91 9.05
N THR A 5 -0.67 -46.53 8.50
CA THR A 5 -1.43 -46.01 7.35
C THR A 5 -2.27 -44.79 7.69
N VAL A 6 -2.87 -44.74 8.90
CA VAL A 6 -3.71 -43.60 9.35
C VAL A 6 -2.90 -42.32 9.55
N ARG A 7 -1.65 -42.44 10.04
CA ARG A 7 -0.75 -41.30 10.25
C ARG A 7 -0.29 -40.67 8.93
N VAL A 8 -0.04 -41.50 7.90
CA VAL A 8 0.34 -41.05 6.56
C VAL A 8 -0.83 -40.35 5.86
N SER A 9 -2.05 -40.87 5.99
CA SER A 9 -3.26 -40.22 5.43
C SER A 9 -3.51 -38.83 6.04
N PHE A 10 -3.27 -38.65 7.34
CA PHE A 10 -3.40 -37.34 7.99
C PHE A 10 -2.36 -36.33 7.48
N ILE A 11 -1.12 -36.77 7.27
CA ILE A 11 -0.04 -35.92 6.75
C ILE A 11 -0.36 -35.43 5.33
N ILE A 12 -0.96 -36.27 4.48
CA ILE A 12 -1.31 -35.91 3.10
C ILE A 12 -2.42 -34.86 3.07
N VAL A 13 -3.47 -35.00 3.88
CA VAL A 13 -4.58 -34.02 3.95
C VAL A 13 -4.08 -32.66 4.44
N VAL A 14 -3.19 -32.67 5.44
CA VAL A 14 -2.58 -31.45 5.97
C VAL A 14 -1.65 -30.80 4.92
N MET A 15 -0.76 -31.56 4.28
CA MET A 15 0.11 -31.08 3.20
C MET A 15 -0.66 -30.54 1.99
N PHE A 16 -1.76 -31.19 1.60
CA PHE A 16 -2.61 -30.75 0.49
C PHE A 16 -3.41 -29.49 0.84
N GLY A 17 -3.85 -29.36 2.09
CA GLY A 17 -4.42 -28.14 2.65
C GLY A 17 -3.42 -26.98 2.69
N TYR A 18 -2.17 -27.24 3.07
CA TYR A 18 -1.09 -26.24 3.01
C TYR A 18 -0.74 -25.86 1.56
N PHE A 19 -0.75 -26.82 0.63
CA PHE A 19 -0.43 -26.58 -0.79
C PHE A 19 -1.50 -25.74 -1.50
N THR A 20 -2.78 -25.99 -1.22
CA THR A 20 -3.88 -25.16 -1.73
C THR A 20 -3.87 -23.76 -1.11
N SER A 21 -3.40 -23.61 0.13
CA SER A 21 -3.29 -22.31 0.80
C SER A 21 -2.10 -21.46 0.33
N GLN A 22 -1.05 -22.06 -0.26
CA GLN A 22 0.09 -21.32 -0.84
C GLN A 22 -0.34 -20.53 -2.10
N ALA A 23 -1.31 -21.03 -2.88
CA ALA A 23 -1.74 -20.42 -4.13
C ALA A 23 -2.63 -19.16 -3.99
N GLN A 24 -2.99 -18.75 -2.76
CA GLN A 24 -3.83 -17.56 -2.52
C GLN A 24 -3.05 -16.34 -2.02
N GLN A 25 -1.77 -16.46 -1.63
CA GLN A 25 -1.03 -15.32 -1.06
C GLN A 25 -0.52 -14.30 -2.10
N GLU A 26 -0.44 -14.64 -3.39
CA GLU A 26 0.22 -13.77 -4.38
C GLU A 26 -0.70 -12.75 -5.09
N ARG A 27 -2.00 -12.68 -4.76
CA ARG A 27 -2.92 -11.68 -5.36
C ARG A 27 -3.45 -10.64 -4.38
N LYS A 28 -2.61 -10.23 -3.44
CA LYS A 28 -2.81 -8.94 -2.80
C LYS A 28 -2.44 -7.86 -3.82
N ARG A 29 -3.44 -7.29 -4.51
CA ARG A 29 -3.33 -5.98 -5.20
C ARG A 29 -3.11 -4.89 -4.15
N GLU A 30 -2.01 -4.98 -3.42
CA GLU A 30 -1.51 -3.90 -2.59
C GLU A 30 -0.77 -3.03 -3.60
N LEU A 31 -1.28 -1.83 -3.88
CA LEU A 31 -0.44 -0.82 -4.53
C LEU A 31 0.80 -0.71 -3.64
N HIS A 32 1.92 -1.24 -4.12
CA HIS A 32 3.12 -1.24 -3.30
C HIS A 32 3.54 0.22 -3.12
N PRO A 33 3.67 0.68 -1.87
CA PRO A 33 4.16 2.02 -1.56
C PRO A 33 5.52 2.24 -2.23
N GLU A 34 6.36 1.20 -2.30
CA GLU A 34 7.64 1.17 -3.02
C GLU A 34 7.51 1.52 -4.50
N THR A 35 6.48 1.04 -5.19
CA THR A 35 6.27 1.36 -6.62
C THR A 35 5.86 2.81 -6.84
N ILE A 36 5.25 3.45 -5.83
CA ILE A 36 4.85 4.85 -5.90
C ILE A 36 6.00 5.74 -5.46
N LEU A 37 6.71 5.33 -4.41
CA LEU A 37 7.95 5.95 -3.95
C LEU A 37 8.96 5.97 -5.09
N SER A 38 9.31 4.84 -5.69
CA SER A 38 10.26 4.74 -6.81
C SER A 38 9.84 5.50 -8.09
N LYS A 39 8.59 5.98 -8.17
CA LYS A 39 8.14 6.88 -9.25
C LYS A 39 8.21 8.36 -8.90
N MET A 40 8.33 8.68 -7.61
CA MET A 40 8.35 10.03 -7.06
C MET A 40 9.77 10.40 -6.62
N ASP A 41 10.39 9.52 -5.84
CA ASP A 41 11.78 9.48 -5.40
C ASP A 41 12.68 9.34 -6.63
N THR A 42 13.25 10.47 -7.06
CA THR A 42 14.06 10.58 -8.28
C THR A 42 15.54 10.40 -7.96
N ASP A 43 15.94 10.71 -6.73
CA ASP A 43 17.29 10.50 -6.23
C ASP A 43 17.51 9.11 -5.58
N GLU A 44 16.44 8.30 -5.49
CA GLU A 44 16.43 6.93 -4.94
C GLU A 44 16.94 6.88 -3.49
N ASN A 45 16.66 7.93 -2.72
CA ASN A 45 17.13 8.07 -1.34
C ASN A 45 16.21 7.35 -0.32
N GLY A 46 15.04 6.86 -0.76
CA GLY A 46 14.07 6.14 0.08
C GLY A 46 13.02 7.04 0.76
N THR A 47 13.07 8.35 0.52
CA THR A 47 12.09 9.35 0.95
C THR A 47 11.60 10.14 -0.27
N VAL A 48 10.55 10.94 -0.10
CA VAL A 48 10.09 11.88 -1.13
C VAL A 48 10.12 13.27 -0.56
N SER A 49 11.04 14.08 -1.07
CA SER A 49 11.16 15.48 -0.66
C SER A 49 10.02 16.33 -1.23
N LEU A 50 9.78 17.49 -0.62
CA LEU A 50 8.78 18.45 -1.09
C LEU A 50 9.01 18.88 -2.54
N ASP A 51 10.28 19.01 -2.95
CA ASP A 51 10.65 19.43 -4.30
C ASP A 51 10.35 18.34 -5.32
N GLU A 52 10.67 17.10 -5.01
CA GLU A 52 10.32 15.94 -5.84
C GLU A 52 8.81 15.78 -5.96
N PHE A 53 8.07 15.94 -4.85
CA PHE A 53 6.62 15.89 -4.88
C PHE A 53 5.99 17.00 -5.75
N LYS A 54 6.63 18.18 -5.82
CA LYS A 54 6.26 19.27 -6.73
C LYS A 54 6.66 18.95 -8.18
N ALA A 55 7.79 18.28 -8.39
CA ALA A 55 8.29 17.87 -9.70
C ALA A 55 7.45 16.75 -10.33
N THR A 56 7.01 15.75 -9.56
CA THR A 56 6.17 14.63 -10.04
C THR A 56 4.75 15.07 -10.40
N ARG A 57 4.38 16.32 -10.12
CA ARG A 57 3.04 16.84 -10.37
C ARG A 57 2.76 16.95 -11.86
N ARG A 58 1.95 16.03 -12.37
CA ARG A 58 1.44 16.07 -13.76
C ARG A 58 0.63 17.33 -14.08
N ASN A 59 0.03 17.96 -13.08
CA ASN A 59 -0.77 19.18 -13.22
C ASN A 59 -0.04 20.38 -12.61
N LYS A 60 0.63 21.18 -13.46
CA LYS A 60 1.29 22.44 -13.09
C LYS A 60 0.32 23.52 -12.55
N ASN A 61 -0.98 23.42 -12.87
CA ASN A 61 -2.02 24.36 -12.44
C ASN A 61 -2.52 24.18 -11.01
N LEU A 62 -2.07 23.11 -10.37
CA LEU A 62 -2.50 22.76 -9.04
C LEU A 62 -1.70 23.71 -8.10
N LYS A 63 -2.33 24.43 -7.16
CA LYS A 63 -1.62 25.47 -6.38
C LYS A 63 -0.53 24.86 -5.50
N VAL A 64 0.63 25.51 -5.39
CA VAL A 64 1.76 25.06 -4.56
C VAL A 64 1.31 24.86 -3.11
N GLU A 65 0.48 25.78 -2.60
CA GLU A 65 -0.09 25.70 -1.26
C GLU A 65 -0.90 24.41 -1.00
N VAL A 66 -1.56 23.87 -2.03
CA VAL A 66 -2.31 22.61 -1.93
C VAL A 66 -1.35 21.41 -1.88
N VAL A 67 -0.17 21.51 -2.50
CA VAL A 67 0.89 20.49 -2.31
C VAL A 67 1.35 20.52 -0.88
N GLU A 68 1.76 21.69 -0.41
CA GLU A 68 2.38 21.83 0.90
C GLU A 68 1.42 21.39 1.99
N LYS A 69 0.13 21.73 1.87
CA LYS A 69 -0.91 21.23 2.80
C LYS A 69 -1.08 19.72 2.76
N ARG A 70 -1.01 19.08 1.58
CA ARG A 70 -1.12 17.62 1.46
C ARG A 70 0.14 16.91 1.95
N PHE A 71 1.29 17.49 1.66
CA PHE A 71 2.59 17.01 2.09
C PHE A 71 2.68 17.03 3.60
N LYS A 72 2.35 18.16 4.25
CA LYS A 72 2.25 18.28 5.71
C LYS A 72 1.22 17.36 6.37
N LEU A 73 0.28 16.82 5.60
CA LEU A 73 -0.68 15.84 6.12
C LEU A 73 -0.13 14.41 6.05
N MET A 74 0.86 14.18 5.19
CA MET A 74 1.55 12.90 5.02
C MET A 74 2.79 12.82 5.93
N ASP A 75 3.56 13.89 5.97
CA ASP A 75 4.71 14.15 6.85
C ASP A 75 4.20 14.39 8.28
N GLU A 76 4.05 13.31 9.06
CA GLU A 76 3.52 13.36 10.43
C GLU A 76 4.56 13.90 11.40
N ASP A 77 5.85 13.67 11.12
CA ASP A 77 6.96 14.09 11.97
C ASP A 77 7.50 15.49 11.63
N ALA A 78 6.99 16.11 10.56
CA ALA A 78 7.41 17.41 10.06
C ALA A 78 8.90 17.47 9.70
N SER A 79 9.48 16.33 9.28
CA SER A 79 10.87 16.22 8.83
C SER A 79 11.12 16.98 7.51
N GLY A 80 10.06 17.26 6.74
CA GLY A 80 10.15 17.90 5.42
C GLY A 80 10.35 16.92 4.27
N GLU A 81 10.35 15.61 4.57
CA GLU A 81 10.42 14.49 3.64
C GLU A 81 9.34 13.48 4.00
N VAL A 82 8.75 12.80 3.01
CA VAL A 82 7.78 11.73 3.27
C VAL A 82 8.47 10.40 3.10
N ASP A 83 8.61 9.66 4.19
CA ASP A 83 9.21 8.32 4.14
C ASP A 83 8.22 7.25 3.69
N LEU A 84 8.75 6.06 3.41
CA LEU A 84 7.99 4.93 2.90
C LEU A 84 6.89 4.47 3.88
N ASP A 85 7.11 4.58 5.18
CA ASP A 85 6.17 4.20 6.23
C ASP A 85 5.03 5.22 6.39
N GLU A 86 5.35 6.51 6.31
CA GLU A 86 4.36 7.59 6.21
C GLU A 86 3.50 7.47 4.95
N LEU A 87 4.13 7.21 3.80
CA LEU A 87 3.43 6.98 2.54
C LEU A 87 2.49 5.78 2.62
N LYS A 88 2.93 4.67 3.23
CA LYS A 88 2.11 3.49 3.53
C LYS A 88 0.88 3.83 4.35
N LYS A 89 1.07 4.56 5.45
CA LYS A 89 -0.03 4.98 6.34
C LYS A 89 -1.02 5.86 5.60
N ALA A 90 -0.53 6.86 4.87
CA ALA A 90 -1.37 7.78 4.09
C ALA A 90 -2.19 7.04 3.03
N MET A 91 -1.59 6.09 2.31
CA MET A 91 -2.30 5.25 1.34
C MET A 91 -3.34 4.34 1.98
N LYS A 92 -3.02 3.75 3.14
CA LYS A 92 -3.97 2.93 3.89
C LYS A 92 -5.16 3.77 4.37
N HIS A 93 -4.93 5.02 4.78
CA HIS A 93 -5.98 5.95 5.18
C HIS A 93 -6.88 6.33 3.99
N MET A 94 -6.28 6.64 2.83
CA MET A 94 -6.99 6.92 1.59
C MET A 94 -7.83 5.72 1.10
N LYS A 95 -7.33 4.49 1.23
CA LYS A 95 -8.04 3.26 0.86
C LYS A 95 -9.28 3.03 1.73
N ARG A 96 -9.26 3.44 3.00
CA ARG A 96 -10.41 3.35 3.93
C ARG A 96 -11.47 4.41 3.66
N HIS A 97 -11.08 5.59 3.17
CA HIS A 97 -12.01 6.65 2.78
C HIS A 97 -12.52 6.54 1.33
N ARG A 98 -11.99 5.61 0.52
CA ARG A 98 -12.57 5.17 -0.77
C ARG A 98 -13.48 3.94 -0.62
N GLY A 99 -14.15 3.78 0.52
CA GLY A 99 -15.44 3.06 0.50
C GLY A 99 -16.37 3.75 -0.50
N PRO A 100 -17.27 3.03 -1.19
CA PRO A 100 -18.12 3.62 -2.21
C PRO A 100 -18.81 4.84 -1.59
N HIS A 101 -18.46 6.02 -2.08
CA HIS A 101 -19.24 7.22 -1.86
C HIS A 101 -20.55 6.97 -2.61
N SER A 102 -21.44 6.21 -1.97
CA SER A 102 -22.81 6.08 -2.39
C SER A 102 -23.35 7.49 -2.40
N ASN A 103 -23.63 7.95 -3.61
CA ASN A 103 -24.37 9.16 -3.85
C ASN A 103 -25.79 8.97 -3.30
N SER A 104 -25.98 9.11 -2.00
CA SER A 104 -27.29 9.27 -1.38
C SER A 104 -27.55 10.76 -1.15
N ARG A 105 -27.49 11.50 -2.26
CA ARG A 105 -28.18 12.79 -2.38
C ARG A 105 -29.20 12.63 -3.51
N ALA A 106 -30.37 12.13 -3.17
CA ALA A 106 -31.58 12.28 -3.96
C ALA A 106 -32.75 12.38 -2.98
N HIS A 107 -33.34 13.58 -2.98
CA HIS A 107 -34.70 13.98 -2.59
C HIS A 107 -35.46 13.18 -1.53
#